data_AF-A0A534HLQ4-F1
#
_entry.id   AF-A0A534HLQ4-F1
#
_cell.length_a   1.000
_cell.length_b   1.000
_cell.length_c   1.000
_cell.angle_alpha   90.00
_cell.angle_beta   90.00
_cell.angle_gamma   90.00
#
_symmetry.space_group_name_H-M   'P 1'
#
loop_
_entity.id
_entity.type
_entity.pdbx_description
1 polymer ?
#
loop_
_entity_poly.entity_id
_entity_poly.type
_entity_poly.pdbx_seq_one_letter_code
_entity_poly.pdbx_strand_id
1 'polypeptide(L)'
;MSTTAPLVSSSAPAGLDSAADVGAALRGWKKIAAYLHRDVRTVQRWERNEHLPVHRQLHLKLGTVHAVRAELDEWLANRTSPGAGTQTSFRTRDPRAYELYLRGRQLFHQFRRRSFERAREMFSRAIALDPEFAIAHSGLADCCSYLYLYWEPTVDNLRLADSASRRAIMLSPGLAEAQVSRAVALSTLRNYSEAEEVFRIAIDIDPNFFEAHYFYGRACLAQGKYKEAIAPLRSACKVRAEDYQAPALLGLAYTGLGRREAASRAYTRAVKVAKQQLSVSPGDVRALYLGAGCLARIGRRKTALAWAARALDLDGKDSAVLYNVGCLYAILGRPADALRCLKKVVRSGWRKEWIKHDPDWAALRGLKEFVALVS
;
A
#
# COMPACT_ATOMS: atom_id res chain seq x y z
N MET A 1 -40.69 64.09 -2.95
CA MET A 1 -39.50 64.08 -2.06
C MET A 1 -39.71 62.93 -1.08
N SER A 2 -39.61 61.64 -1.45
CA SER A 2 -38.61 60.91 -2.25
C SER A 2 -37.20 61.06 -1.71
N THR A 3 -36.74 60.05 -0.96
CA THR A 3 -35.44 59.32 -1.07
C THR A 3 -35.26 58.43 0.18
N THR A 4 -35.56 57.13 0.20
CA THR A 4 -34.78 55.94 -0.25
C THR A 4 -33.34 55.81 0.26
N ALA A 5 -33.07 54.80 1.11
CA ALA A 5 -31.92 53.89 1.08
C ALA A 5 -32.05 52.77 2.15
N PRO A 6 -31.45 51.58 1.98
CA PRO A 6 -32.14 50.31 2.22
C PRO A 6 -31.58 49.38 3.32
N LEU A 7 -32.41 48.39 3.66
CA LEU A 7 -32.11 47.17 4.41
C LEU A 7 -30.96 46.38 3.77
N VAL A 8 -29.93 46.06 4.56
CA VAL A 8 -28.94 45.03 4.23
C VAL A 8 -29.28 43.77 5.03
N SER A 9 -29.76 42.73 4.33
CA SER A 9 -29.86 41.38 4.86
C SER A 9 -28.46 40.78 4.99
N SER A 10 -28.00 40.54 6.21
CA SER A 10 -26.86 39.67 6.47
C SER A 10 -27.32 38.21 6.39
N SER A 11 -27.22 37.62 5.20
CA SER A 11 -27.30 36.17 5.02
C SER A 11 -25.93 35.57 5.33
N ALA A 12 -25.75 35.06 6.54
CA ALA A 12 -24.63 34.19 6.86
C ALA A 12 -24.72 32.91 5.99
N PRO A 13 -23.66 32.50 5.27
CA PRO A 13 -23.68 31.21 4.60
C PRO A 13 -23.49 30.12 5.67
N ALA A 14 -24.53 29.32 5.83
CA ALA A 14 -24.51 28.08 6.56
C ALA A 14 -23.55 27.06 5.90
N GLY A 15 -22.83 26.30 6.73
CA GLY A 15 -22.26 25.01 6.33
C GLY A 15 -20.73 24.92 6.33
N LEU A 16 -20.09 25.13 7.48
CA LEU A 16 -18.76 24.59 7.75
C LEU A 16 -18.83 23.72 9.01
N ASP A 17 -19.24 22.47 8.84
CA ASP A 17 -19.15 21.44 9.87
C ASP A 17 -18.77 20.09 9.23
N SER A 18 -17.49 19.76 9.27
CA SER A 18 -16.97 18.53 9.89
C SER A 18 -15.49 18.36 9.55
N ALA A 19 -14.68 18.09 10.57
CA ALA A 19 -13.26 17.74 10.46
C ALA A 19 -13.00 16.38 9.75
N ALA A 20 -13.99 15.84 9.03
CA ALA A 20 -13.94 14.58 8.29
C ALA A 20 -13.49 14.75 6.82
N ASP A 21 -13.34 15.98 6.32
CA ASP A 21 -13.18 16.23 4.87
C ASP A 21 -11.76 16.64 4.45
N VAL A 22 -10.80 16.71 5.38
CA VAL A 22 -9.43 17.18 5.14
C VAL A 22 -8.57 16.16 4.35
N GLY A 23 -8.96 14.88 4.33
CA GLY A 23 -8.23 13.79 3.65
C GLY A 23 -8.92 13.19 2.41
N ALA A 24 -10.02 13.76 1.91
CA ALA A 24 -10.80 13.14 0.84
C ALA A 24 -10.23 13.43 -0.57
N ALA A 25 -9.86 12.39 -1.33
CA ALA A 25 -9.43 12.53 -2.72
C ALA A 25 -10.57 12.98 -3.65
N LEU A 26 -10.40 14.12 -4.31
CA LEU A 26 -11.28 14.66 -5.34
C LEU A 26 -11.08 13.93 -6.66
N ARG A 27 -12.04 13.10 -7.04
CA ARG A 27 -11.97 12.31 -8.29
C ARG A 27 -12.60 13.06 -9.46
N GLY A 28 -11.81 13.28 -10.51
CA GLY A 28 -12.21 13.87 -11.78
C GLY A 28 -12.03 15.40 -11.84
N TRP A 29 -11.75 15.89 -13.04
CA TRP A 29 -11.49 17.32 -13.30
C TRP A 29 -12.58 18.26 -12.78
N LYS A 30 -13.86 17.86 -12.87
CA LYS A 30 -14.97 18.68 -12.38
C LYS A 30 -14.91 18.92 -10.86
N LYS A 31 -14.56 17.89 -10.08
CA LYS A 31 -14.48 18.02 -8.61
C LYS A 31 -13.26 18.84 -8.18
N ILE A 32 -12.14 18.65 -8.87
CA ILE A 32 -10.92 19.44 -8.63
C ILE A 32 -11.16 20.92 -8.97
N ALA A 33 -11.78 21.20 -10.11
CA ALA A 33 -12.12 22.55 -10.54
C ALA A 33 -13.08 23.24 -9.55
N ALA A 34 -14.14 22.52 -9.12
CA ALA A 34 -15.10 23.03 -8.15
C ALA A 34 -14.44 23.37 -6.80
N TYR A 35 -13.55 22.51 -6.31
CA TYR A 35 -12.82 22.73 -5.07
C TYR A 35 -11.90 23.96 -5.13
N LEU A 36 -11.22 24.16 -6.25
CA LEU A 36 -10.32 25.30 -6.46
C LEU A 36 -11.06 26.59 -6.86
N HIS A 37 -12.40 26.56 -6.92
CA HIS A 37 -13.24 27.66 -7.40
C HIS A 37 -12.81 28.20 -8.78
N ARG A 38 -12.55 27.29 -9.73
CA ARG A 38 -12.10 27.60 -11.09
C ARG A 38 -12.78 26.72 -12.13
N ASP A 39 -12.63 27.07 -13.40
CA ASP A 39 -13.08 26.23 -14.51
C ASP A 39 -12.09 25.08 -14.80
N VAL A 40 -12.61 24.01 -15.42
CA VAL A 40 -11.82 22.81 -15.76
C VAL A 40 -10.63 23.10 -16.67
N ARG A 41 -10.75 24.03 -17.63
CA ARG A 41 -9.65 24.35 -18.55
C ARG A 41 -8.51 25.04 -17.81
N THR A 42 -8.83 25.90 -16.84
CA THR A 42 -7.85 26.57 -15.98
C THR A 42 -7.09 25.58 -15.12
N VAL A 43 -7.75 24.63 -14.44
CA VAL A 43 -7.03 23.63 -13.63
C VAL A 43 -6.22 22.64 -14.48
N GLN A 44 -6.68 22.29 -15.69
CA GLN A 44 -5.87 21.50 -16.64
C GLN A 44 -4.66 22.29 -17.19
N ARG A 45 -4.78 23.61 -17.33
CA ARG A 45 -3.64 24.47 -17.65
C ARG A 45 -2.68 24.55 -16.47
N TRP A 46 -3.18 24.63 -15.24
CA TRP A 46 -2.37 24.63 -14.03
C TRP A 46 -1.64 23.31 -13.79
N GLU A 47 -2.25 22.17 -14.12
CA GLU A 47 -1.52 20.89 -14.15
C GLU A 47 -0.33 20.98 -15.12
N ARG A 48 -0.53 21.50 -16.33
CA ARG A 48 0.51 21.55 -17.37
C ARG A 48 1.62 22.56 -17.10
N ASN A 49 1.28 23.72 -16.56
CA ASN A 49 2.18 24.88 -16.52
C ASN A 49 2.62 25.26 -15.10
N GLU A 50 1.85 24.87 -14.09
CA GLU A 50 2.02 25.31 -12.71
C GLU A 50 2.06 24.12 -11.73
N HIS A 51 2.20 22.90 -12.26
CA HIS A 51 2.35 21.66 -11.51
C HIS A 51 1.26 21.43 -10.45
N LEU A 52 0.00 21.73 -10.79
CA LEU A 52 -1.15 21.40 -9.94
C LEU A 52 -1.11 19.92 -9.54
N PRO A 53 -1.16 19.57 -8.23
CA PRO A 53 -0.99 18.20 -7.78
C PRO A 53 -2.23 17.36 -8.09
N VAL A 54 -2.17 16.69 -9.24
CA VAL A 54 -3.20 15.79 -9.72
C VAL A 54 -2.57 14.47 -10.14
N HIS A 55 -3.21 13.37 -9.75
CA HIS A 55 -2.71 12.01 -9.88
C HIS A 55 -3.60 11.22 -10.85
N ARG A 56 -3.00 10.43 -11.73
CA ARG A 56 -3.74 9.60 -12.71
C ARG A 56 -3.71 8.13 -12.30
N GLN A 57 -4.89 7.50 -12.20
CA GLN A 57 -4.98 6.05 -12.07
C GLN A 57 -4.80 5.40 -13.45
N LEU A 58 -3.70 4.67 -13.65
CA LEU A 58 -3.28 4.12 -14.95
C LEU A 58 -3.94 2.79 -15.34
N HIS A 59 -4.97 2.32 -14.63
CA HIS A 59 -5.52 0.96 -14.81
C HIS A 59 -6.98 0.90 -15.31
N LEU A 60 -7.58 2.01 -15.73
CA LEU A 60 -8.92 2.01 -16.34
C LEU A 60 -8.86 2.73 -17.69
N LYS A 61 -9.64 2.24 -18.67
CA LYS A 61 -9.79 2.80 -20.03
C LYS A 61 -10.38 4.23 -20.09
N LEU A 62 -10.36 4.96 -18.98
CA LEU A 62 -10.51 6.41 -18.87
C LEU A 62 -9.54 6.86 -17.78
N GLY A 63 -8.59 7.72 -18.11
CA GLY A 63 -7.61 8.26 -17.16
C GLY A 63 -8.30 9.09 -16.08
N THR A 64 -8.76 8.43 -15.02
CA THR A 64 -9.37 9.08 -13.87
C THR A 64 -8.28 9.85 -13.11
N VAL A 65 -8.29 11.16 -13.31
CA VAL A 65 -7.48 12.10 -12.53
C VAL A 65 -8.09 12.23 -11.13
N HIS A 66 -7.27 12.35 -10.10
CA HIS A 66 -7.72 12.69 -8.76
C HIS A 66 -6.71 13.61 -8.07
N ALA A 67 -7.16 14.44 -7.13
CA ALA A 67 -6.28 15.29 -6.33
C ALA A 67 -6.63 15.12 -4.86
N VAL A 68 -5.63 15.20 -3.98
CA VAL A 68 -5.87 15.21 -2.53
C VAL A 68 -6.13 16.66 -2.11
N ARG A 69 -7.19 16.91 -1.32
CA ARG A 69 -7.57 18.27 -0.90
C ARG A 69 -6.45 19.01 -0.18
N ALA A 70 -5.79 18.35 0.77
CA ALA A 70 -4.63 18.92 1.46
C ALA A 70 -3.52 19.37 0.49
N GLU A 71 -3.24 18.58 -0.56
CA GLU A 71 -2.24 18.96 -1.57
C GLU A 71 -2.69 20.17 -2.41
N LEU A 72 -3.99 20.31 -2.67
CA LEU A 72 -4.56 21.45 -3.40
C LEU A 72 -4.56 22.73 -2.57
N ASP A 73 -4.93 22.64 -1.29
CA ASP A 73 -4.93 23.78 -0.36
C ASP A 73 -3.51 24.31 -0.17
N GLU A 74 -2.55 23.41 -0.02
CA GLU A 74 -1.15 23.77 0.11
C GLU A 74 -0.59 24.38 -1.18
N TRP A 75 -0.95 23.82 -2.35
CA TRP A 75 -0.59 24.39 -3.64
C TRP A 75 -1.19 25.80 -3.83
N LEU A 76 -2.42 26.03 -3.37
CA LEU A 76 -3.05 27.36 -3.38
C LEU A 76 -2.35 28.33 -2.43
N ALA A 77 -2.06 27.92 -1.20
CA ALA A 77 -1.37 28.75 -0.20
C ALA A 77 0.01 29.21 -0.71
N ASN A 78 0.74 28.31 -1.38
CA ASN A 78 2.03 28.62 -2.00
C ASN A 78 1.93 29.56 -3.21
N ARG A 79 0.78 29.63 -3.89
CA ARG A 79 0.54 30.58 -5.00
C ARG A 79 0.20 31.98 -4.53
N THR A 80 -0.47 32.14 -3.39
CA THR A 80 -0.95 33.43 -2.91
C THR A 80 0.07 34.22 -2.10
N SER A 81 1.04 33.55 -1.48
CA SER A 81 2.10 34.21 -0.68
C SER A 81 3.47 33.58 -0.97
N PRO A 82 4.18 34.00 -2.04
CA PRO A 82 5.52 33.53 -2.34
C PRO A 82 6.49 34.13 -1.31
N GLY A 83 6.64 33.50 -0.15
CA GLY A 83 7.57 33.92 0.90
C GLY A 83 7.10 33.80 2.35
N ALA A 84 5.82 33.47 2.61
CA ALA A 84 5.29 33.31 3.97
C ALA A 84 4.99 31.85 4.36
N GLY A 85 5.50 30.88 3.59
CA GLY A 85 5.29 29.46 3.84
C GLY A 85 6.33 28.89 4.80
N THR A 86 5.88 28.23 5.86
CA THR A 86 6.63 27.16 6.53
C THR A 86 7.35 26.35 5.44
N GLN A 87 8.68 26.24 5.52
CA GLN A 87 9.50 25.56 4.52
C GLN A 87 8.85 24.22 4.12
N THR A 88 8.30 24.14 2.90
CA THR A 88 7.69 22.92 2.34
C THR A 88 8.79 21.94 1.98
N SER A 89 9.31 21.28 3.02
CA SER A 89 10.46 20.37 3.03
C SER A 89 10.20 19.02 2.33
N PHE A 90 8.94 18.64 2.07
CA PHE A 90 8.68 17.29 1.54
C PHE A 90 8.72 17.16 0.01
N ARG A 91 8.70 18.28 -0.74
CA ARG A 91 8.75 18.29 -2.21
C ARG A 91 9.99 19.03 -2.70
N THR A 92 10.66 18.43 -3.67
CA THR A 92 11.84 19.01 -4.30
C THR A 92 11.48 20.19 -5.21
N ARG A 93 12.39 21.18 -5.28
CA ARG A 93 12.35 22.25 -6.30
C ARG A 93 13.18 21.92 -7.54
N ASP A 94 13.97 20.83 -7.54
CA ASP A 94 14.71 20.38 -8.72
C ASP A 94 13.80 19.49 -9.60
N PRO A 95 13.42 19.95 -10.81
CA PRO A 95 12.57 19.17 -11.70
C PRO A 95 13.13 17.80 -12.07
N ARG A 96 14.46 17.65 -12.13
CA ARG A 96 15.12 16.38 -12.43
C ARG A 96 15.01 15.40 -11.27
N ALA A 97 15.12 15.89 -10.04
CA ALA A 97 14.88 15.08 -8.84
C ALA A 97 13.43 14.59 -8.81
N TYR A 98 12.48 15.47 -9.16
CA TYR A 98 11.07 15.11 -9.23
C TYR A 98 10.77 14.08 -10.33
N GLU A 99 11.35 14.23 -11.52
CA GLU A 99 11.20 13.27 -12.62
C GLU A 99 11.71 11.88 -12.23
N LEU A 100 12.89 11.81 -11.59
CA LEU A 100 13.45 10.56 -11.09
C LEU A 100 12.54 9.92 -10.03
N TYR A 101 12.00 10.71 -9.11
CA TYR A 101 11.01 10.22 -8.14
C TYR A 101 9.77 9.63 -8.82
N LEU A 102 9.18 10.33 -9.81
CA LEU A 102 8.01 9.84 -10.54
C LEU A 102 8.32 8.52 -11.27
N ARG A 103 9.49 8.41 -11.89
CA ARG A 103 9.95 7.18 -12.54
C ARG A 103 10.13 6.05 -11.52
N GLY A 104 10.69 6.36 -10.35
CA GLY A 104 10.80 5.43 -9.22
C GLY A 104 9.43 4.91 -8.79
N ARG A 105 8.45 5.80 -8.58
CA ARG A 105 7.06 5.44 -8.23
C ARG A 105 6.40 4.57 -9.29
N GLN A 106 6.56 4.90 -10.57
CA GLN A 106 6.01 4.09 -11.66
C GLN A 106 6.56 2.66 -11.64
N LEU A 107 7.87 2.51 -11.45
CA LEU A 107 8.54 1.20 -11.36
C LEU A 107 8.08 0.43 -10.11
N PHE A 108 7.97 1.11 -8.96
CA PHE A 108 7.50 0.53 -7.71
C PHE A 108 6.13 -0.15 -7.87
N HIS A 109 5.19 0.49 -8.56
CA HIS A 109 3.84 -0.03 -8.77
C HIS A 109 3.78 -1.29 -9.67
N GLN A 110 4.85 -1.64 -10.39
CA GLN A 110 4.87 -2.86 -11.20
C GLN A 110 5.01 -4.14 -10.36
N PHE A 111 5.41 -4.02 -9.09
CA PHE A 111 5.48 -5.13 -8.14
C PHE A 111 6.31 -6.33 -8.63
N ARG A 112 7.48 -6.07 -9.20
CA ARG A 112 8.45 -7.11 -9.62
C ARG A 112 9.78 -6.81 -8.98
N ARG A 113 10.55 -7.85 -8.63
CA ARG A 113 11.90 -7.70 -8.05
C ARG A 113 12.76 -6.66 -8.80
N ARG A 114 12.95 -6.87 -10.11
CA ARG A 114 13.73 -5.96 -10.97
C ARG A 114 13.18 -4.54 -11.02
N SER A 115 11.87 -4.38 -10.90
CA SER A 115 11.25 -3.05 -10.88
C SER A 115 11.50 -2.34 -9.55
N PHE A 116 11.51 -3.06 -8.42
CA PHE A 116 11.91 -2.49 -7.12
C PHE A 116 13.39 -2.12 -7.07
N GLU A 117 14.28 -2.97 -7.63
CA GLU A 117 15.72 -2.68 -7.76
C GLU A 117 15.94 -1.37 -8.54
N ARG A 118 15.28 -1.22 -9.70
CA ARG A 118 15.35 0.02 -10.50
C ARG A 118 14.68 1.20 -9.82
N ALA A 119 13.55 1.01 -9.13
CA ALA A 119 12.89 2.08 -8.38
C ALA A 119 13.80 2.61 -7.26
N ARG A 120 14.50 1.71 -6.55
CA ARG A 120 15.50 2.05 -5.54
C ARG A 120 16.58 2.97 -6.12
N GLU A 121 17.12 2.63 -7.29
CA GLU A 121 18.11 3.45 -7.99
C GLU A 121 17.57 4.85 -8.35
N MET A 122 16.32 4.93 -8.83
CA MET A 122 15.72 6.21 -9.19
C MET A 122 15.52 7.10 -7.95
N PHE A 123 15.04 6.53 -6.84
CA PHE A 123 14.90 7.28 -5.58
C PHE A 123 16.25 7.71 -5.02
N SER A 124 17.27 6.85 -5.04
CA SER A 124 18.64 7.21 -4.64
C SER A 124 19.19 8.37 -5.48
N ARG A 125 18.95 8.37 -6.80
CA ARG A 125 19.39 9.47 -7.67
C ARG A 125 18.60 10.76 -7.42
N ALA A 126 17.30 10.67 -7.14
CA ALA A 126 16.50 11.83 -6.75
C ALA A 126 17.03 12.46 -5.45
N ILE A 127 17.37 11.63 -4.45
CA ILE A 127 17.97 12.06 -3.18
C ILE A 127 19.37 12.67 -3.39
N ALA A 128 20.15 12.15 -4.34
CA ALA A 128 21.47 12.70 -4.64
C ALA A 128 21.39 14.11 -5.26
N LEU A 129 20.31 14.42 -5.99
CA LEU A 129 20.05 15.76 -6.53
C LEU A 129 19.44 16.68 -5.48
N ASP A 130 18.59 16.14 -4.59
CA ASP A 130 17.97 16.88 -3.49
C ASP A 130 17.91 16.02 -2.20
N PRO A 131 18.89 16.19 -1.29
CA PRO A 131 18.95 15.44 -0.04
C PRO A 131 17.81 15.71 0.94
N GLU A 132 17.04 16.79 0.75
CA GLU A 132 15.89 17.17 1.57
C GLU A 132 14.56 16.63 1.00
N PHE A 133 14.58 15.89 -0.12
CA PHE A 133 13.36 15.43 -0.78
C PHE A 133 12.67 14.27 -0.03
N ALA A 134 11.84 14.59 0.97
CA ALA A 134 11.29 13.62 1.92
C ALA A 134 10.56 12.42 1.27
N ILE A 135 9.73 12.65 0.26
CA ILE A 135 8.98 11.55 -0.40
C ILE A 135 9.90 10.61 -1.20
N ALA A 136 11.07 11.08 -1.66
CA ALA A 136 12.06 10.20 -2.28
C ALA A 136 12.74 9.31 -1.24
N HIS A 137 12.98 9.82 -0.02
CA HIS A 137 13.42 9.01 1.11
C HIS A 137 12.37 7.95 1.50
N SER A 138 11.08 8.30 1.53
CA SER A 138 9.99 7.31 1.71
C SER A 138 10.01 6.23 0.64
N GLY A 139 10.10 6.62 -0.63
CA GLY A 139 10.17 5.68 -1.75
C GLY A 139 11.38 4.74 -1.68
N LEU A 140 12.55 5.26 -1.29
CA LEU A 140 13.75 4.46 -1.06
C LEU A 140 13.53 3.45 0.09
N ALA A 141 12.96 3.92 1.20
CA ALA A 141 12.67 3.07 2.34
C ALA A 141 11.70 1.93 1.97
N ASP A 142 10.61 2.27 1.29
CA ASP A 142 9.62 1.29 0.83
C ASP A 142 10.24 0.27 -0.11
N CYS A 143 11.04 0.70 -1.10
CA CYS A 143 11.76 -0.22 -2.00
C CYS A 143 12.60 -1.24 -1.22
N CYS A 144 13.40 -0.75 -0.28
CA CYS A 144 14.27 -1.59 0.55
C CYS A 144 13.46 -2.54 1.44
N SER A 145 12.38 -2.05 2.08
CA SER A 145 11.48 -2.89 2.86
C SER A 145 10.79 -3.94 1.99
N TYR A 146 10.34 -3.62 0.78
CA TYR A 146 9.71 -4.58 -0.12
C TYR A 146 10.69 -5.63 -0.64
N LEU A 147 11.89 -5.22 -1.04
CA LEU A 147 12.96 -6.16 -1.42
C LEU A 147 13.26 -7.09 -0.25
N TYR A 148 13.47 -6.56 0.95
CA TYR A 148 13.63 -7.36 2.16
C TYR A 148 12.44 -8.31 2.36
N LEU A 149 11.21 -7.81 2.21
CA LEU A 149 9.98 -8.54 2.45
C LEU A 149 9.77 -9.75 1.54
N TYR A 150 10.13 -9.63 0.26
CA TYR A 150 9.68 -10.57 -0.77
C TYR A 150 10.79 -11.22 -1.60
N TRP A 151 12.03 -10.71 -1.60
CA TRP A 151 13.07 -11.23 -2.51
C TRP A 151 14.48 -11.30 -1.92
N GLU A 152 14.92 -10.27 -1.21
CA GLU A 152 16.30 -10.05 -0.79
C GLU A 152 16.38 -9.70 0.70
N PRO A 153 16.29 -10.70 1.59
CA PRO A 153 16.29 -10.49 3.04
C PRO A 153 17.70 -10.19 3.57
N THR A 154 18.34 -9.16 3.05
CA THR A 154 19.70 -8.74 3.39
C THR A 154 19.72 -7.68 4.48
N VAL A 155 20.81 -7.64 5.25
CA VAL A 155 21.06 -6.61 6.27
C VAL A 155 21.15 -5.22 5.64
N ASP A 156 21.66 -5.10 4.41
CA ASP A 156 21.72 -3.83 3.70
C ASP A 156 20.34 -3.25 3.39
N ASN A 157 19.38 -4.08 2.94
CA ASN A 157 18.02 -3.62 2.71
C ASN A 157 17.36 -3.17 4.03
N LEU A 158 17.60 -3.87 5.15
CA LEU A 158 17.13 -3.43 6.47
C LEU A 158 17.73 -2.08 6.86
N ARG A 159 19.06 -1.94 6.77
CA ARG A 159 19.79 -0.73 7.14
C ARG A 159 19.34 0.48 6.31
N LEU A 160 19.22 0.30 5.00
CA LEU A 160 18.78 1.36 4.09
C LEU A 160 17.31 1.74 4.30
N ALA A 161 16.42 0.76 4.55
CA ALA A 161 15.02 1.05 4.86
C ALA A 161 14.91 1.90 6.15
N ASP A 162 15.67 1.53 7.16
CA ASP A 162 15.69 2.21 8.46
C ASP A 162 16.28 3.62 8.37
N SER A 163 17.41 3.81 7.68
CA SER A 163 18.03 5.13 7.52
C SER A 163 17.18 6.06 6.66
N ALA A 164 16.67 5.59 5.52
CA ALA A 164 15.85 6.40 4.62
C ALA A 164 14.50 6.77 5.27
N SER A 165 13.84 5.83 5.97
CA SER A 165 12.59 6.15 6.64
C SER A 165 12.75 7.13 7.80
N ARG A 166 13.84 7.02 8.59
CA ARG A 166 14.18 8.03 9.61
C ARG A 166 14.40 9.42 9.00
N ARG A 167 15.08 9.48 7.85
CA ARG A 167 15.29 10.74 7.14
C ARG A 167 13.97 11.33 6.63
N ALA A 168 13.08 10.50 6.08
CA ALA A 168 11.76 10.93 5.60
C ALA A 168 10.92 11.58 6.71
N ILE A 169 10.84 10.97 7.90
CA ILE A 169 10.07 11.53 9.03
C ILE A 169 10.72 12.79 9.61
N MET A 170 12.06 12.89 9.60
CA MET A 170 12.76 14.09 10.08
C MET A 170 12.50 15.28 9.15
N LEU A 171 12.46 15.03 7.85
CA LEU A 171 12.17 16.05 6.84
C LEU A 171 10.70 16.46 6.82
N SER A 172 9.79 15.50 7.03
CA SER A 172 8.35 15.76 7.00
C SER A 172 7.59 14.88 7.99
N PRO A 173 7.54 15.25 9.28
CA PRO A 173 6.87 14.46 10.31
C PRO A 173 5.34 14.43 10.13
N GLY A 174 4.76 15.44 9.48
CA GLY A 174 3.32 15.52 9.18
C GLY A 174 2.87 14.75 7.94
N LEU A 175 3.78 14.01 7.28
CA LEU A 175 3.45 13.27 6.07
C LEU A 175 3.13 11.81 6.41
N ALA A 176 1.88 11.39 6.19
CA ALA A 176 1.43 10.01 6.43
C ALA A 176 2.28 8.98 5.65
N GLU A 177 2.68 9.27 4.42
CA GLU A 177 3.57 8.40 3.62
C GLU A 177 4.91 8.16 4.33
N ALA A 178 5.55 9.19 4.88
CA ALA A 178 6.81 9.04 5.62
C ALA A 178 6.63 8.23 6.91
N GLN A 179 5.55 8.47 7.66
CA GLN A 179 5.22 7.71 8.86
C GLN A 179 5.00 6.23 8.54
N VAL A 180 4.26 5.91 7.46
CA VAL A 180 4.08 4.52 7.02
C VAL A 180 5.40 3.87 6.65
N SER A 181 6.26 4.52 5.86
CA SER A 181 7.58 3.98 5.52
C SER A 181 8.41 3.69 6.77
N ARG A 182 8.37 4.55 7.79
CA ARG A 182 9.01 4.31 9.09
C ARG A 182 8.43 3.12 9.83
N ALA A 183 7.11 3.04 9.95
CA ALA A 183 6.44 1.94 10.62
C ALA A 183 6.71 0.59 9.94
N VAL A 184 6.76 0.57 8.61
CA VAL A 184 7.11 -0.62 7.83
C VAL A 184 8.57 -1.02 8.06
N ALA A 185 9.51 -0.07 8.02
CA ALA A 185 10.92 -0.34 8.31
C ALA A 185 11.12 -0.89 9.74
N LEU A 186 10.47 -0.28 10.73
CA LEU A 186 10.45 -0.75 12.11
C LEU A 186 9.87 -2.17 12.24
N SER A 187 8.76 -2.44 11.56
CA SER A 187 8.18 -3.78 11.54
C SER A 187 9.11 -4.80 10.89
N THR A 188 9.87 -4.43 9.84
CA THR A 188 10.87 -5.33 9.24
C THR A 188 12.06 -5.58 10.15
N LEU A 189 12.41 -4.60 10.99
CA LEU A 189 13.41 -4.73 12.06
C LEU A 189 12.88 -5.43 13.33
N ARG A 190 11.60 -5.79 13.35
CA ARG A 190 10.91 -6.41 14.49
C ARG A 190 10.77 -5.50 15.72
N ASN A 191 10.93 -4.19 15.55
CA ASN A 191 10.63 -3.18 16.55
C ASN A 191 9.12 -2.91 16.57
N TYR A 192 8.33 -3.94 16.91
CA TYR A 192 6.89 -3.94 16.70
C TYR A 192 6.13 -2.92 17.55
N SER A 193 6.58 -2.63 18.77
CA SER A 193 5.92 -1.65 19.64
C SER A 193 6.05 -0.23 19.09
N GLU A 194 7.23 0.15 18.60
CA GLU A 194 7.44 1.45 17.96
C GLU A 194 6.72 1.50 16.61
N ALA A 195 6.75 0.41 15.82
CA ALA A 195 6.02 0.33 14.56
C ALA A 195 4.51 0.58 14.74
N GLU A 196 3.92 0.01 15.78
CA GLU A 196 2.51 0.19 16.11
C GLU A 196 2.15 1.64 16.41
N GLU A 197 2.96 2.32 17.23
CA GLU A 197 2.77 3.74 17.52
C GLU A 197 2.86 4.59 16.25
N VAL A 198 3.88 4.36 15.42
CA VAL A 198 4.08 5.09 14.18
C VAL A 198 2.96 4.82 13.17
N PHE A 199 2.41 3.60 13.11
CA PHE A 199 1.22 3.32 12.28
C PHE A 199 0.01 4.11 12.76
N ARG A 200 -0.20 4.25 14.07
CA ARG A 200 -1.30 5.06 14.62
C ARG A 200 -1.14 6.53 14.27
N ILE A 201 0.07 7.07 14.39
CA ILE A 201 0.37 8.45 13.94
C ILE A 201 0.04 8.62 12.46
N ALA A 202 0.43 7.67 11.59
CA ALA A 202 0.11 7.75 10.16
C ALA A 202 -1.41 7.75 9.89
N ILE A 203 -2.17 6.95 10.65
CA ILE A 203 -3.64 6.89 10.55
C ILE A 203 -4.29 8.17 11.08
N ASP A 204 -3.73 8.78 12.13
CA ASP A 204 -4.23 10.03 12.69
C ASP A 204 -3.99 11.21 11.74
N ILE A 205 -2.85 11.22 11.03
CA ILE A 205 -2.53 12.21 9.99
C ILE A 205 -3.48 12.07 8.79
N ASP A 206 -3.64 10.86 8.26
CA ASP A 206 -4.58 10.58 7.17
C ASP A 206 -5.37 9.29 7.41
N PRO A 207 -6.60 9.41 7.96
CA PRO A 207 -7.47 8.27 8.22
C PRO A 207 -7.87 7.49 6.97
N ASN A 208 -7.76 8.08 5.78
CA ASN A 208 -8.07 7.48 4.49
C ASN A 208 -6.83 6.96 3.76
N PHE A 209 -5.65 6.95 4.39
CA PHE A 209 -4.45 6.41 3.77
C PHE A 209 -4.46 4.87 3.82
N PHE A 210 -4.71 4.25 2.66
CA PHE A 210 -4.85 2.79 2.54
C PHE A 210 -3.65 2.05 3.11
N GLU A 211 -2.45 2.51 2.76
CA GLU A 211 -1.18 1.90 3.10
C GLU A 211 -1.04 1.80 4.64
N ALA A 212 -1.35 2.86 5.39
CA ALA A 212 -1.25 2.84 6.86
C ALA A 212 -2.07 1.70 7.47
N HIS A 213 -3.34 1.57 7.08
CA HIS A 213 -4.22 0.49 7.53
C HIS A 213 -3.76 -0.89 7.05
N TYR A 214 -3.36 -1.02 5.78
CA TYR A 214 -2.95 -2.29 5.19
C TYR A 214 -1.67 -2.83 5.84
N PHE A 215 -0.65 -1.99 5.99
CA PHE A 215 0.62 -2.37 6.57
C PHE A 215 0.53 -2.64 8.08
N TYR A 216 -0.26 -1.84 8.82
CA TYR A 216 -0.49 -2.11 10.24
C TYR A 216 -1.14 -3.48 10.45
N GLY A 217 -2.22 -3.76 9.72
CA GLY A 217 -2.89 -5.06 9.78
C GLY A 217 -1.98 -6.23 9.41
N ARG A 218 -1.11 -6.05 8.41
CA ARG A 218 -0.12 -7.07 8.03
C ARG A 218 0.96 -7.26 9.09
N ALA A 219 1.42 -6.20 9.74
CA ALA A 219 2.38 -6.27 10.84
C ALA A 219 1.80 -7.02 12.05
N CYS A 220 0.51 -6.83 12.36
CA CYS A 220 -0.20 -7.62 13.38
C CYS A 220 -0.23 -9.11 13.00
N LEU A 221 -0.55 -9.45 11.75
CA LEU A 221 -0.55 -10.84 11.27
C LEU A 221 0.82 -11.51 11.36
N ALA A 222 1.90 -10.79 11.04
CA ALA A 222 3.26 -11.29 11.15
C ALA A 222 3.65 -11.68 12.59
N GLN A 223 2.99 -11.07 13.59
CA GLN A 223 3.16 -11.37 15.01
C GLN A 223 2.14 -12.40 15.54
N GLY A 224 1.22 -12.90 14.70
CA GLY A 224 0.11 -13.74 15.14
C GLY A 224 -0.98 -12.99 15.93
N LYS A 225 -0.94 -11.64 15.96
CA LYS A 225 -1.94 -10.77 16.60
C LYS A 225 -3.20 -10.63 15.72
N TYR A 226 -3.95 -11.74 15.58
CA TYR A 226 -5.06 -11.82 14.62
C TYR A 226 -6.23 -10.89 14.97
N LYS A 227 -6.50 -10.67 16.26
CA LYS A 227 -7.61 -9.81 16.71
C LYS A 227 -7.34 -8.35 16.37
N GLU A 228 -6.12 -7.91 16.62
CA GLU A 228 -5.59 -6.57 16.37
C GLU A 228 -5.54 -6.28 14.87
N ALA A 229 -5.26 -7.28 14.03
CA ALA A 229 -5.24 -7.13 12.57
C ALA A 229 -6.62 -6.78 11.96
N ILE A 230 -7.73 -7.14 12.60
CA ILE A 230 -9.08 -7.04 11.99
C ILE A 230 -9.49 -5.59 11.72
N ALA A 231 -9.36 -4.70 12.70
CA ALA A 231 -9.79 -3.31 12.58
C ALA A 231 -9.08 -2.57 11.43
N PRO A 232 -7.72 -2.54 11.38
CA PRO A 232 -7.00 -1.89 10.29
C PRO A 232 -7.28 -2.57 8.94
N LEU A 233 -7.33 -3.90 8.85
CA LEU A 233 -7.65 -4.56 7.56
C LEU A 233 -9.08 -4.27 7.08
N ARG A 234 -10.05 -4.12 7.99
CA ARG A 234 -11.41 -3.66 7.63
C ARG A 234 -11.39 -2.24 7.10
N SER A 235 -10.61 -1.35 7.72
CA SER A 235 -10.44 0.03 7.23
C SER A 235 -9.77 0.06 5.86
N ALA A 236 -8.71 -0.71 5.63
CA ALA A 236 -8.08 -0.85 4.31
C ALA A 236 -9.09 -1.32 3.24
N CYS A 237 -9.93 -2.31 3.56
CA CYS A 237 -11.01 -2.76 2.66
C CYS A 237 -12.09 -1.71 2.39
N LYS A 238 -12.29 -0.73 3.28
CA LYS A 238 -13.24 0.38 3.08
C LYS A 238 -12.63 1.46 2.20
N VAL A 239 -11.38 1.83 2.48
CA VAL A 239 -10.64 2.87 1.76
C VAL A 239 -10.42 2.48 0.28
N ARG A 240 -10.04 1.23 0.02
CA ARG A 240 -9.79 0.72 -1.34
C ARG A 240 -10.58 -0.57 -1.55
N ALA A 241 -11.78 -0.44 -2.11
CA ALA A 241 -12.71 -1.55 -2.25
C ALA A 241 -12.29 -2.57 -3.34
N GLU A 242 -11.49 -2.08 -4.27
CA GLU A 242 -10.90 -2.72 -5.45
C GLU A 242 -9.57 -3.43 -5.16
N ASP A 243 -9.06 -3.39 -3.92
CA ASP A 243 -7.91 -4.19 -3.52
C ASP A 243 -8.31 -5.64 -3.17
N TYR A 244 -7.58 -6.61 -3.72
CA TYR A 244 -7.80 -8.03 -3.44
C TYR A 244 -6.95 -8.55 -2.28
N GLN A 245 -5.94 -7.80 -1.83
CA GLN A 245 -4.98 -8.26 -0.80
C GLN A 245 -5.52 -8.08 0.62
N ALA A 246 -6.03 -6.90 0.96
CA ALA A 246 -6.63 -6.58 2.25
C ALA A 246 -7.75 -7.55 2.64
N PRO A 247 -8.73 -7.90 1.77
CA PRO A 247 -9.74 -8.89 2.12
C PRO A 247 -9.16 -10.31 2.26
N ALA A 248 -8.08 -10.66 1.55
CA ALA A 248 -7.40 -11.95 1.72
C ALA A 248 -6.71 -12.03 3.09
N LEU A 249 -5.99 -10.99 3.50
CA LEU A 249 -5.37 -10.88 4.83
C LEU A 249 -6.41 -10.83 5.94
N LEU A 250 -7.55 -10.16 5.72
CA LEU A 250 -8.65 -10.13 6.67
C LEU A 250 -9.23 -11.54 6.88
N GLY A 251 -9.35 -12.32 5.79
CA GLY A 251 -9.73 -13.73 5.87
C GLY A 251 -8.72 -14.55 6.68
N LEU A 252 -7.41 -14.28 6.53
CA LEU A 252 -6.35 -14.92 7.30
C LEU A 252 -6.48 -14.62 8.79
N ALA A 253 -6.73 -13.37 9.16
CA ALA A 253 -6.98 -12.96 10.54
C ALA A 253 -8.18 -13.71 11.14
N TYR A 254 -9.31 -13.79 10.40
CA TYR A 254 -10.48 -14.54 10.86
C TYR A 254 -10.21 -16.04 10.98
N THR A 255 -9.42 -16.62 10.07
CA THR A 255 -9.02 -18.03 10.12
C THR A 255 -8.18 -18.32 11.36
N GLY A 256 -7.21 -17.46 11.68
CA GLY A 256 -6.40 -17.57 12.89
C GLY A 256 -7.21 -17.51 14.19
N LEU A 257 -8.37 -16.84 14.18
CA LEU A 257 -9.32 -16.81 15.29
C LEU A 257 -10.41 -17.89 15.24
N GLY A 258 -10.37 -18.81 14.27
CA GLY A 258 -11.41 -19.83 14.08
C GLY A 258 -12.78 -19.31 13.63
N ARG A 259 -12.89 -18.04 13.21
CA ARG A 259 -14.15 -17.40 12.78
C ARG A 259 -14.48 -17.75 11.32
N ARG A 260 -14.92 -18.98 11.10
CA ARG A 260 -15.09 -19.60 9.77
C ARG A 260 -16.00 -18.82 8.82
N GLU A 261 -17.16 -18.35 9.27
CA GLU A 261 -18.12 -17.64 8.42
C GLU A 261 -17.57 -16.27 7.99
N ALA A 262 -16.93 -15.56 8.91
CA ALA A 262 -16.29 -14.28 8.63
C ALA A 262 -15.11 -14.43 7.67
N ALA A 263 -14.29 -15.46 7.86
CA ALA A 263 -13.20 -15.81 6.96
C ALA A 263 -13.72 -16.11 5.54
N SER A 264 -14.74 -16.96 5.42
CA SER A 264 -15.36 -17.31 4.14
C SER A 264 -15.89 -16.09 3.38
N ARG A 265 -16.55 -15.14 4.07
CA ARG A 265 -16.99 -13.88 3.46
C ARG A 265 -15.83 -13.03 2.96
N ALA A 266 -14.77 -12.90 3.75
CA ALA A 266 -13.59 -12.12 3.38
C ALA A 266 -12.86 -12.73 2.17
N TYR A 267 -12.65 -14.04 2.16
CA TYR A 267 -12.05 -14.75 1.01
C TYR A 267 -12.93 -14.69 -0.24
N THR A 268 -14.25 -14.80 -0.10
CA THR A 268 -15.17 -14.65 -1.25
C THR A 268 -15.05 -13.26 -1.86
N ARG A 269 -14.95 -12.21 -1.04
CA ARG A 269 -14.69 -10.85 -1.52
C ARG A 269 -13.34 -10.74 -2.22
N ALA A 270 -12.28 -11.28 -1.62
CA ALA A 270 -10.93 -11.28 -2.22
C ALA A 270 -10.92 -11.95 -3.61
N VAL A 271 -11.56 -13.12 -3.75
CA VAL A 271 -11.69 -13.82 -5.02
C VAL A 271 -12.48 -13.01 -6.04
N LYS A 272 -13.58 -12.36 -5.64
CA LYS A 272 -14.38 -11.52 -6.54
C LYS A 272 -13.53 -10.40 -7.14
N VAL A 273 -12.79 -9.69 -6.29
CA VAL A 273 -11.94 -8.56 -6.72
C VAL A 273 -10.74 -9.07 -7.54
N ALA A 274 -10.11 -10.17 -7.14
CA ALA A 274 -9.03 -10.79 -7.91
C ALA A 274 -9.48 -11.22 -9.32
N LYS A 275 -10.71 -11.74 -9.48
CA LYS A 275 -11.28 -12.04 -10.80
C LYS A 275 -11.40 -10.79 -11.68
N GLN A 276 -11.85 -9.67 -11.12
CA GLN A 276 -11.95 -8.40 -11.83
C GLN A 276 -10.57 -7.91 -12.24
N GLN A 277 -9.59 -7.98 -11.35
CA GLN A 277 -8.19 -7.64 -11.65
C GLN A 277 -7.65 -8.51 -12.80
N LEU A 278 -7.89 -9.82 -12.77
CA LEU A 278 -7.43 -10.74 -13.81
C LEU A 278 -8.15 -10.57 -15.14
N SER A 279 -9.34 -9.97 -15.18
CA SER A 279 -9.97 -9.59 -16.47
C SER A 279 -9.29 -8.41 -17.14
N VAL A 280 -8.65 -7.53 -16.36
CA VAL A 280 -7.90 -6.37 -16.87
C VAL A 280 -6.44 -6.73 -17.13
N SER A 281 -5.84 -7.50 -16.22
CA SER A 281 -4.45 -7.95 -16.27
C SER A 281 -4.37 -9.46 -16.05
N PRO A 282 -4.58 -10.28 -17.11
CA PRO A 282 -4.57 -11.74 -17.00
C PRO A 282 -3.25 -12.35 -16.50
N GLY A 283 -2.15 -11.60 -16.60
CA GLY A 283 -0.81 -11.97 -16.13
C GLY A 283 -0.45 -11.45 -14.74
N ASP A 284 -1.42 -10.94 -13.95
CA ASP A 284 -1.17 -10.56 -12.55
C ASP A 284 -0.95 -11.83 -11.70
N VAL A 285 0.32 -12.22 -11.59
CA VAL A 285 0.77 -13.42 -10.85
C VAL A 285 0.33 -13.38 -9.38
N ARG A 286 0.30 -12.18 -8.77
CA ARG A 286 -0.08 -12.01 -7.36
C ARG A 286 -1.57 -12.20 -7.15
N ALA A 287 -2.40 -11.65 -8.04
CA ALA A 287 -3.83 -11.92 -8.04
C ALA A 287 -4.12 -13.42 -8.25
N LEU A 288 -3.35 -14.09 -9.11
CA LEU A 288 -3.48 -15.55 -9.31
C LEU A 288 -3.20 -16.33 -8.04
N TYR A 289 -2.02 -16.19 -7.40
CA TYR A 289 -1.69 -17.03 -6.24
C TYR A 289 -2.48 -16.66 -4.98
N LEU A 290 -2.75 -15.37 -4.71
CA LEU A 290 -3.55 -14.98 -3.55
C LEU A 290 -5.01 -15.41 -3.73
N GLY A 291 -5.54 -15.23 -4.93
CA GLY A 291 -6.87 -15.71 -5.29
C GLY A 291 -6.98 -17.22 -5.22
N ALA A 292 -5.97 -17.97 -5.66
CA ALA A 292 -5.91 -19.42 -5.55
C ALA A 292 -5.96 -19.87 -4.09
N GLY A 293 -5.15 -19.26 -3.21
CA GLY A 293 -5.19 -19.54 -1.77
C GLY A 293 -6.57 -19.26 -1.15
N CYS A 294 -7.22 -18.17 -1.54
CA CYS A 294 -8.59 -17.86 -1.10
C CYS A 294 -9.60 -18.89 -1.61
N LEU A 295 -9.53 -19.26 -2.90
CA LEU A 295 -10.38 -20.28 -3.53
C LEU A 295 -10.27 -21.64 -2.83
N ALA A 296 -9.06 -22.03 -2.42
CA ALA A 296 -8.83 -23.27 -1.67
C ALA A 296 -9.60 -23.26 -0.35
N ARG A 297 -9.55 -22.14 0.40
CA ARG A 297 -10.21 -21.99 1.71
C ARG A 297 -11.73 -21.95 1.63
N ILE A 298 -12.29 -21.49 0.51
CA ILE A 298 -13.75 -21.54 0.28
C ILE A 298 -14.20 -22.82 -0.45
N GLY A 299 -13.35 -23.85 -0.51
CA GLY A 299 -13.69 -25.17 -1.05
C GLY A 299 -13.72 -25.28 -2.58
N ARG A 300 -13.28 -24.24 -3.32
CA ARG A 300 -13.25 -24.24 -4.80
C ARG A 300 -11.97 -24.87 -5.34
N ARG A 301 -11.71 -26.13 -4.94
CA ARG A 301 -10.45 -26.86 -5.18
C ARG A 301 -9.99 -26.86 -6.63
N LYS A 302 -10.86 -27.21 -7.59
CA LYS A 302 -10.50 -27.30 -9.02
C LYS A 302 -10.00 -25.96 -9.55
N THR A 303 -10.73 -24.88 -9.28
CA THR A 303 -10.36 -23.53 -9.71
C THR A 303 -9.10 -23.02 -9.00
N ALA A 304 -8.95 -23.33 -7.70
CA ALA A 304 -7.75 -22.97 -6.94
C ALA A 304 -6.48 -23.56 -7.58
N LEU A 305 -6.50 -24.86 -7.90
CA LEU A 305 -5.37 -25.53 -8.56
C LEU A 305 -5.10 -24.97 -9.96
N ALA A 306 -6.13 -24.64 -10.73
CA ALA A 306 -5.96 -24.03 -12.06
C ALA A 306 -5.28 -22.65 -11.97
N TRP A 307 -5.65 -21.83 -10.99
CA TRP A 307 -5.01 -20.51 -10.78
C TRP A 307 -3.57 -20.65 -10.27
N ALA A 308 -3.32 -21.60 -9.37
CA ALA A 308 -1.97 -21.91 -8.90
C ALA A 308 -1.05 -22.39 -10.03
N ALA A 309 -1.55 -23.27 -10.91
CA ALA A 309 -0.81 -23.73 -12.09
C ALA A 309 -0.43 -22.56 -13.00
N ARG A 310 -1.38 -21.67 -13.31
CA ARG A 310 -1.11 -20.45 -14.10
C ARG A 310 -0.06 -19.54 -13.43
N ALA A 311 -0.09 -19.40 -12.10
CA ALA A 311 0.91 -18.62 -11.39
C ALA A 311 2.31 -19.25 -11.50
N LEU A 312 2.40 -20.58 -11.40
CA LEU A 312 3.65 -21.33 -11.58
C LEU A 312 4.17 -21.26 -13.03
N ASP A 313 3.29 -21.28 -14.02
CA ASP A 313 3.68 -21.17 -15.43
C ASP A 313 4.27 -19.79 -15.74
N LEU A 314 3.73 -18.74 -15.12
CA LEU A 314 4.22 -17.36 -15.30
C LEU A 314 5.51 -17.08 -14.54
N ASP A 315 5.64 -17.55 -13.28
CA ASP A 315 6.82 -17.28 -12.46
C ASP A 315 7.08 -18.34 -11.37
N GLY A 316 7.18 -19.61 -11.77
CA GLY A 316 7.36 -20.75 -10.85
C GLY A 316 8.73 -20.86 -10.19
N LYS A 317 9.65 -19.93 -10.46
CA LYS A 317 10.95 -19.82 -9.77
C LYS A 317 10.93 -18.74 -8.68
N ASP A 318 9.97 -17.82 -8.71
CA ASP A 318 9.83 -16.79 -7.71
C ASP A 318 9.41 -17.37 -6.35
N SER A 319 10.12 -16.93 -5.30
CA SER A 319 9.89 -17.44 -3.95
C SER A 319 8.54 -17.04 -3.39
N ALA A 320 7.97 -15.89 -3.76
CA ALA A 320 6.64 -15.50 -3.31
C ALA A 320 5.57 -16.39 -3.96
N VAL A 321 5.70 -16.70 -5.25
CA VAL A 321 4.82 -17.65 -5.95
C VAL A 321 4.90 -19.02 -5.29
N LEU A 322 6.12 -19.56 -5.13
CA LEU A 322 6.34 -20.87 -4.53
C LEU A 322 5.80 -20.93 -3.09
N TYR A 323 5.99 -19.88 -2.30
CA TYR A 323 5.48 -19.79 -0.94
C TYR A 323 3.95 -19.89 -0.90
N ASN A 324 3.26 -19.03 -1.65
CA ASN A 324 1.81 -18.96 -1.63
C ASN A 324 1.15 -20.20 -2.27
N VAL A 325 1.76 -20.78 -3.31
CA VAL A 325 1.31 -22.06 -3.87
C VAL A 325 1.57 -23.21 -2.89
N GLY A 326 2.67 -23.17 -2.14
CA GLY A 326 2.93 -24.08 -1.02
C GLY A 326 1.85 -24.02 0.06
N CYS A 327 1.45 -22.81 0.47
CA CYS A 327 0.31 -22.59 1.38
C CYS A 327 -0.97 -23.22 0.83
N LEU A 328 -1.27 -23.02 -0.45
CA LEU A 328 -2.43 -23.64 -1.10
C LEU A 328 -2.35 -25.17 -1.03
N TYR A 329 -1.19 -25.78 -1.29
CA TYR A 329 -1.04 -27.22 -1.18
C TYR A 329 -1.23 -27.73 0.24
N ALA A 330 -0.76 -26.99 1.25
CA ALA A 330 -0.99 -27.31 2.65
C ALA A 330 -2.50 -27.30 2.98
N ILE A 331 -3.23 -26.24 2.59
CA ILE A 331 -4.69 -26.13 2.78
C ILE A 331 -5.43 -27.27 2.09
N LEU A 332 -4.96 -27.69 0.91
CA LEU A 332 -5.59 -28.75 0.11
C LEU A 332 -5.21 -30.17 0.55
N GLY A 333 -4.47 -30.33 1.66
CA GLY A 333 -4.07 -31.65 2.17
C GLY A 333 -3.03 -32.34 1.28
N ARG A 334 -2.14 -31.57 0.64
CA ARG A 334 -1.03 -32.07 -0.20
C ARG A 334 0.32 -31.78 0.46
N PRO A 335 0.67 -32.47 1.57
CA PRO A 335 1.85 -32.16 2.38
C PRO A 335 3.16 -32.26 1.59
N ALA A 336 3.33 -33.28 0.75
CA ALA A 336 4.56 -33.48 -0.02
C ALA A 336 4.82 -32.34 -1.02
N ASP A 337 3.77 -31.84 -1.69
CA ASP A 337 3.90 -30.72 -2.62
C ASP A 337 4.14 -29.39 -1.88
N ALA A 338 3.45 -29.19 -0.75
CA ALA A 338 3.64 -28.02 0.11
C ALA A 338 5.08 -27.91 0.62
N LEU A 339 5.63 -29.02 1.16
CA LEU A 339 7.01 -29.07 1.67
C LEU A 339 8.05 -28.92 0.56
N ARG A 340 7.78 -29.44 -0.65
CA ARG A 340 8.65 -29.22 -1.81
C ARG A 340 8.75 -27.74 -2.18
N CYS A 341 7.62 -27.03 -2.18
CA CYS A 341 7.59 -25.58 -2.36
C CYS A 341 8.36 -24.87 -1.24
N LEU A 342 8.05 -25.19 0.02
CA LEU A 342 8.67 -24.58 1.20
C LEU A 342 10.20 -24.76 1.20
N LYS A 343 10.71 -25.93 0.83
CA LYS A 343 12.14 -26.21 0.73
C LYS A 343 12.86 -25.28 -0.25
N LYS A 344 12.23 -24.96 -1.39
CA LYS A 344 12.78 -24.00 -2.36
C LYS A 344 12.76 -22.58 -1.80
N VAL A 345 11.69 -22.21 -1.10
CA VAL A 345 11.53 -20.90 -0.45
C VAL A 345 12.59 -20.68 0.64
N VAL A 346 12.81 -21.66 1.51
CA VAL A 346 13.85 -21.56 2.56
C VAL A 346 15.25 -21.47 1.96
N ARG A 347 15.54 -22.21 0.88
CA ARG A 347 16.82 -22.13 0.16
C ARG A 347 17.08 -20.77 -0.48
N SER A 348 16.05 -19.97 -0.77
CA SER A 348 16.22 -18.61 -1.26
C SER A 348 16.50 -17.59 -0.14
N GLY A 349 16.67 -18.05 1.10
CA GLY A 349 16.88 -17.19 2.27
C GLY A 349 15.60 -16.55 2.81
N TRP A 350 14.41 -16.98 2.37
CA TRP A 350 13.14 -16.38 2.80
C TRP A 350 12.97 -16.41 4.33
N ARG A 351 12.36 -15.36 4.87
CA ARG A 351 12.16 -15.18 6.32
C ARG A 351 11.29 -16.27 6.94
N LYS A 352 11.79 -16.90 8.00
CA LYS A 352 11.12 -18.00 8.70
C LYS A 352 10.02 -17.52 9.66
N GLU A 353 10.08 -16.27 10.13
CA GLU A 353 9.17 -15.73 11.15
C GLU A 353 7.71 -15.73 10.68
N TRP A 354 7.48 -15.25 9.46
CA TRP A 354 6.14 -15.25 8.86
C TRP A 354 5.58 -16.68 8.77
N ILE A 355 6.42 -17.63 8.35
CA ILE A 355 6.04 -19.04 8.16
C ILE A 355 5.59 -19.68 9.47
N LYS A 356 6.24 -19.33 10.59
CA LYS A 356 5.90 -19.84 11.93
C LYS A 356 4.49 -19.45 12.37
N HIS A 357 4.04 -18.26 12.00
CA HIS A 357 2.73 -17.74 12.41
C HIS A 357 1.64 -17.95 11.37
N ASP A 358 1.97 -18.10 10.08
CA ASP A 358 0.97 -18.27 9.03
C ASP A 358 0.11 -19.53 9.25
N PRO A 359 -1.22 -19.39 9.44
CA PRO A 359 -2.11 -20.49 9.78
C PRO A 359 -2.27 -21.51 8.64
N ASP A 360 -1.85 -21.20 7.42
CA ASP A 360 -1.92 -22.14 6.29
C ASP A 360 -1.05 -23.36 6.49
N TRP A 361 0.02 -23.20 7.27
CA TRP A 361 0.95 -24.28 7.58
C TRP A 361 0.55 -25.08 8.83
N ALA A 362 -0.54 -24.72 9.51
CA ALA A 362 -0.92 -25.30 10.80
C ALA A 362 -0.97 -26.84 10.78
N ALA A 363 -1.54 -27.42 9.72
CA ALA A 363 -1.64 -28.87 9.56
C ALA A 363 -0.27 -29.57 9.39
N LEU A 364 0.77 -28.85 9.01
CA LEU A 364 2.11 -29.39 8.74
C LEU A 364 3.10 -29.14 9.90
N ARG A 365 2.74 -28.33 10.90
CA ARG A 365 3.66 -27.94 12.00
C ARG A 365 4.18 -29.10 12.83
N GLY A 366 3.45 -30.22 12.89
CA GLY A 366 3.88 -31.43 13.61
C GLY A 366 4.83 -32.34 12.82
N LEU A 367 5.06 -32.08 11.53
CA LEU A 367 5.92 -32.91 10.69
C LEU A 367 7.39 -32.59 10.96
N LYS A 368 8.22 -33.62 11.17
CA LYS A 368 9.68 -33.48 11.39
C LYS A 368 10.35 -32.67 10.27
N GLU A 369 9.96 -32.90 9.02
CA GLU A 369 10.49 -32.17 7.86
C GLU A 369 10.11 -30.69 7.90
N PHE A 370 8.87 -30.35 8.27
CA PHE A 370 8.45 -28.96 8.40
C PHE A 370 9.27 -28.24 9.48
N VAL A 371 9.38 -28.85 10.66
CA VAL A 371 10.18 -28.30 11.77
C VAL A 371 11.62 -28.04 11.31
N ALA A 372 12.27 -29.02 10.68
CA ALA A 372 13.63 -28.86 10.16
C ALA A 372 13.79 -27.70 9.15
N LEU A 373 12.76 -27.40 8.36
CA LEU A 373 12.78 -26.29 7.40
C LEU A 373 12.63 -24.91 8.07
N VAL A 374 11.89 -24.81 9.17
CA VAL A 374 11.53 -23.54 9.81
C VAL A 374 12.28 -23.24 11.11
N SER A 375 13.03 -24.20 11.64
CA SER A 375 13.91 -24.04 12.80
C SER A 375 14.98 -23.00 12.59
#